data_AF-A0A8I0JB09-F1
#
_entry.id   AF-A0A8I0JB09-F1
#
_cell.length_a   1.000
_cell.length_b   1.000
_cell.length_c   1.000
_cell.angle_alpha   90.00
_cell.angle_beta   90.00
_cell.angle_gamma   90.00
#
_symmetry.space_group_name_H-M   'P 1'
#
loop_
_entity.id
_entity.type
_entity.pdbx_description
1 polymer ?
#
loop_
_entity_poly.entity_id
_entity_poly.type
_entity_poly.pdbx_seq_one_letter_code
_entity_poly.pdbx_strand_id
1 'polypeptide(L)' 'TNGFSFAGLHGTSGTIGQETVNYSWSGNTLTATGPRGVLFTVTVTNAATGAYTVELKDNVLHTAGPNGEDNVSVG' A
#
# COMPACT_ATOMS: atom_id res chain seq x y z
N THR A 1 -15.95 0.48 -22.51
CA THR A 1 -14.53 0.19 -22.19
C THR A 1 -14.47 -0.21 -20.73
N ASN A 2 -13.86 -1.36 -20.42
CA ASN A 2 -13.56 -1.75 -19.04
C ASN A 2 -12.35 -0.92 -18.59
N GLY A 3 -12.60 0.19 -17.89
CA GLY A 3 -11.52 1.05 -17.39
C GLY A 3 -10.64 0.31 -16.37
N PHE A 4 -9.39 0.75 -16.25
CA PHE A 4 -8.46 0.29 -15.23
C PHE A 4 -9.03 0.48 -13.82
N SER A 5 -8.87 -0.52 -12.95
CA SER A 5 -9.35 -0.52 -11.57
C SER A 5 -8.58 -1.52 -10.71
N PHE A 6 -8.41 -1.21 -9.42
CA PHE A 6 -7.88 -2.14 -8.42
C PHE A 6 -8.98 -2.89 -7.66
N ALA A 7 -10.25 -2.81 -8.08
CA ALA A 7 -11.39 -3.45 -7.41
C ALA A 7 -11.21 -4.96 -7.19
N GLY A 8 -10.44 -5.64 -8.05
CA GLY A 8 -10.13 -7.06 -7.90
C GLY A 8 -9.27 -7.40 -6.67
N LEU A 9 -8.65 -6.40 -6.02
CA LEU A 9 -7.93 -6.57 -4.76
C LEU A 9 -8.86 -6.42 -3.53
N HIS A 10 -10.12 -5.99 -3.70
CA HIS A 10 -11.02 -5.81 -2.56
C HIS A 10 -11.20 -7.13 -1.79
N GLY A 11 -10.97 -7.09 -0.47
CA GLY A 11 -11.13 -8.26 0.41
C GLY A 11 -10.00 -9.28 0.32
N THR A 12 -8.94 -8.99 -0.45
CA THR A 12 -7.73 -9.82 -0.47
C THR A 12 -6.69 -9.28 0.52
N SER A 13 -5.66 -10.08 0.77
CA SER A 13 -4.51 -9.69 1.58
C SER A 13 -3.22 -9.86 0.77
N GLY A 14 -2.17 -9.15 1.16
CA GLY A 14 -0.85 -9.30 0.58
C GLY A 14 0.26 -8.87 1.54
N THR A 15 1.50 -9.01 1.12
CA THR A 15 2.66 -8.61 1.92
C THR A 15 3.23 -7.29 1.39
N ILE A 16 3.40 -6.30 2.26
CA ILE A 16 4.00 -5.01 1.99
C ILE A 16 5.15 -4.83 2.98
N GLY A 17 6.39 -4.90 2.47
CA GLY A 17 7.56 -4.96 3.34
C GLY A 17 7.49 -6.20 4.24
N GLN A 18 7.52 -5.98 5.55
CA GLN A 18 7.39 -7.01 6.58
C GLN A 18 5.95 -7.25 7.06
N GLU A 19 4.98 -6.51 6.54
CA GLU A 19 3.61 -6.52 7.06
C GLU A 19 2.64 -7.22 6.10
N THR A 20 1.76 -8.05 6.66
CA THR A 20 0.56 -8.50 5.94
C THR A 20 -0.48 -7.39 6.00
N VAL A 21 -0.96 -6.95 4.85
CA VAL A 21 -2.01 -5.93 4.72
C VAL A 21 -3.28 -6.53 4.17
N ASN A 22 -4.42 -6.00 4.60
CA ASN A 22 -5.73 -6.25 4.02
C ASN A 22 -6.12 -5.09 3.11
N TYR A 23 -6.65 -5.42 1.94
CA TYR A 23 -7.04 -4.43 0.95
C TYR A 23 -8.54 -4.17 0.96
N SER A 24 -8.91 -2.89 1.00
CA SER A 24 -10.29 -2.43 0.81
C SER A 24 -10.35 -1.46 -0.34
N TRP A 25 -11.15 -1.78 -1.34
CA TRP A 25 -11.50 -0.88 -2.44
C TRP A 25 -12.84 -0.19 -2.18
N SER A 26 -12.89 1.14 -2.31
CA SER A 26 -14.12 1.92 -2.28
C SER A 26 -14.05 3.08 -3.27
N GLY A 27 -15.09 3.22 -4.10
CA GLY A 27 -15.11 4.19 -5.20
C GLY A 27 -13.98 3.94 -6.20
N ASN A 28 -12.93 4.77 -6.10
CA ASN A 28 -11.72 4.76 -6.94
C ASN A 28 -10.43 4.64 -6.11
N THR A 29 -10.55 4.32 -4.82
CA THR A 29 -9.42 4.27 -3.90
C THR A 29 -9.24 2.87 -3.31
N LEU A 30 -8.03 2.34 -3.40
CA LEU A 30 -7.56 1.15 -2.69
C LEU A 30 -6.91 1.61 -1.38
N THR A 31 -7.28 1.00 -0.27
CA THR A 31 -6.66 1.22 1.04
C THR A 31 -5.97 -0.07 1.48
N ALA A 32 -4.68 0.01 1.81
CA ALA A 32 -3.92 -1.10 2.39
C ALA A 32 -3.78 -0.90 3.89
N THR A 33 -4.37 -1.78 4.70
CA THR A 33 -4.36 -1.70 6.16
C THR A 33 -3.53 -2.85 6.73
N GLY A 34 -2.41 -2.52 7.37
CA GLY A 34 -1.57 -3.46 8.12
C GLY A 34 -1.87 -3.42 9.62
N PRO A 35 -1.05 -4.14 10.44
CA PRO A 35 -1.20 -4.17 11.89
C PRO A 35 -1.08 -2.79 12.56
N ARG A 36 -0.34 -1.86 11.96
CA ARG A 36 -0.15 -0.49 12.46
C ARG A 36 -1.20 0.52 11.96
N GLY A 37 -2.15 0.07 11.15
CA GLY A 37 -3.16 0.93 10.52
C GLY A 37 -2.97 1.04 9.01
N VAL A 38 -3.48 2.12 8.42
CA VAL A 38 -3.38 2.34 6.96
C VAL A 38 -1.93 2.66 6.61
N LEU A 39 -1.32 1.83 5.76
CA LEU A 39 0.05 2.05 5.28
C LEU A 39 0.06 2.97 4.05
N PHE A 40 -0.83 2.74 3.09
CA PHE A 40 -0.98 3.61 1.92
C PHE A 40 -2.38 3.55 1.33
N THR A 41 -2.67 4.54 0.50
CA THR A 41 -3.84 4.55 -0.39
C THR A 41 -3.41 4.74 -1.84
N VAL A 42 -4.12 4.08 -2.77
CA VAL A 42 -3.95 4.27 -4.21
C VAL A 42 -5.25 4.79 -4.79
N THR A 43 -5.23 5.97 -5.42
CA THR A 43 -6.43 6.56 -6.04
C THR A 43 -6.27 6.59 -7.55
N VAL A 44 -7.19 5.94 -8.27
CA VAL A 44 -7.22 5.99 -9.73
C VAL A 44 -7.75 7.35 -10.18
N THR A 45 -6.93 8.12 -10.90
CA THR A 45 -7.26 9.47 -11.38
C THR A 45 -7.77 9.48 -12.82
N ASN A 46 -7.42 8.48 -13.62
CA ASN A 46 -7.98 8.27 -14.95
C ASN A 46 -8.06 6.77 -15.30
N ALA A 47 -9.27 6.22 -15.26
CA ALA A 47 -9.50 4.80 -15.56
C ALA A 47 -9.32 4.44 -17.05
N ALA A 48 -9.42 5.39 -17.98
CA ALA A 48 -9.22 5.12 -19.40
C ALA A 48 -7.74 4.90 -19.75
N THR A 49 -6.85 5.59 -19.04
CA THR A 49 -5.39 5.49 -19.24
C THR A 49 -4.68 4.65 -18.18
N GLY A 50 -5.34 4.37 -17.05
CA GLY A 50 -4.75 3.70 -15.91
C GLY A 50 -3.91 4.60 -15.01
N ALA A 51 -4.05 5.92 -15.10
CA ALA A 51 -3.34 6.83 -14.21
C ALA A 51 -3.87 6.72 -12.77
N TYR A 52 -2.95 6.69 -11.79
CA TYR A 52 -3.25 6.66 -10.36
C TYR A 52 -2.20 7.44 -9.56
N THR A 53 -2.56 7.84 -8.34
CA THR A 53 -1.65 8.39 -7.34
C THR A 53 -1.53 7.43 -6.15
N VAL A 54 -0.38 7.44 -5.49
CA VAL A 54 -0.15 6.71 -4.24
C VAL A 54 0.17 7.73 -3.15
N GLU A 55 -0.51 7.61 -2.02
CA GLU A 55 -0.18 8.35 -0.80
C GLU A 55 0.31 7.35 0.24
N LEU A 56 1.58 7.50 0.64
CA LEU A 56 2.17 6.72 1.71
C LEU A 56 1.84 7.39 3.05
N LYS A 57 1.05 6.71 3.88
CA LYS A 57 0.56 7.21 5.18
C LYS A 57 1.50 6.86 6.33
N ASP A 58 2.15 5.70 6.23
CA ASP A 58 3.15 5.24 7.19
C ASP A 58 4.31 4.57 6.43
N ASN A 59 5.48 4.48 7.05
CA ASN A 59 6.65 3.85 6.45
C ASN A 59 6.41 2.37 6.15
N VAL A 60 7.04 1.84 5.11
CA VAL A 60 7.09 0.40 4.86
C VAL A 60 8.31 -0.17 5.56
N LEU A 61 8.09 -1.11 6.48
CA LEU A 61 9.19 -1.76 7.20
C LEU A 61 9.91 -2.75 6.28
N HIS A 62 11.24 -2.80 6.37
CA HIS A 62 12.07 -3.75 5.64
C HIS A 62 12.84 -4.62 6.62
N THR A 63 13.31 -5.79 6.18
CA THR A 63 14.28 -6.54 6.98
C THR A 63 15.57 -5.74 7.07
N ALA A 64 16.17 -5.66 8.25
CA ALA A 64 17.52 -5.15 8.40
C ALA A 64 18.46 -5.80 7.39
N GLY A 65 19.21 -4.97 6.66
CA GLY A 65 20.31 -5.44 5.82
C GLY A 65 21.40 -6.08 6.67
N PRO A 66 22.37 -6.78 6.04
CA PRO A 66 23.45 -7.47 6.74
C PRO A 66 24.26 -6.57 7.69
N ASN A 67 24.18 -5.25 7.52
CA ASN A 67 24.98 -4.28 8.24
C ASN A 67 24.13 -3.40 9.19
N GLY A 68 22.88 -3.77 9.47
CA GLY A 68 22.05 -3.10 10.48
C GLY A 68 21.50 -1.73 10.06
N GLU A 69 21.33 -1.47 8.75
CA GLU A 69 20.88 -0.17 8.21
C GLU A 69 19.44 0.25 8.62
N ASP A 70 18.67 -0.62 9.27
CA ASP A 70 17.27 -0.38 9.65
C ASP A 70 17.11 0.22 11.07
N ASN A 71 18.19 0.37 11.84
CA ASN A 71 18.11 0.93 13.20
C ASN A 71 18.73 2.33 13.29
N VAL A 72 17.89 3.37 13.33
CA VAL A 72 18.33 4.70 13.78
C VAL A 72 18.34 4.71 15.30
N SER A 73 19.51 4.54 15.88
CA SER A 73 19.73 4.77 17.31
C SER A 73 19.98 6.26 17.53
N VAL A 74 18.99 7.01 18.02
CA VAL A 74 19.22 8.34 18.59
C VAL A 74 19.48 8.20 20.09
N GLY A 75 20.70 8.49 20.50
CA GLY A 75 21.12 8.57 21.90
C GLY A 75 21.03 9.99 22.43
#